data_AF-A0A523R8C3-F1
#
_entry.id   AF-A0A523R8C3-F1
#
_cell.length_a   1.000
_cell.length_b   1.000
_cell.length_c   1.000
_cell.angle_alpha   90.00
_cell.angle_beta   90.00
_cell.angle_gamma   90.00
#
_symmetry.space_group_name_H-M   'P 1'
#
loop_
_entity.id
_entity.type
_entity.pdbx_description
1 polymer ?
#
loop_
_entity_poly.entity_id
_entity_poly.type
_entity_poly.pdbx_seq_one_letter_code
_entity_poly.pdbx_strand_id
1 'polypeptide(L)'
;MKTYSNVSRKTVREDRIAICPIFGCESIKRVKPLKFRFLGFGKYPKCRKHRIPLVYVDERIGDFVDAALACFFDKAGLPPNDLLEYVKSQVPDEITSFVEGWVYCITVGRGAPIVSRYMDTISNTYLKQLTKKQIKAIKRGGTSKPNLVNKAIKSGMDEITFQYTRVLKHLRAHSEVLTDRQKLQALSKNLQNYLKEWQKNTLENNKIIKSPENRQEMALEEIKNNYDQILNIGTCRCLIGLDPESKEIKKAKLTAFDRFSAYYEFYTERLATKFTKLDIEKICSENKSVIKVLKSKDSSKELNYYDIKASTSSCKLEAIKDYLKSINWQVISKNWTIQVKGQGSITLNPYKSCSNQNPLYKHKKWLEWIYLNEDLNLSDRTITKICGLKNHKSIRYWRNKFNIQTKEESGFYFNPDGYIDLYMPKTYKHPELNPFGKKRIQRREHIVKMENHLMISSTSRELDLHPYLIGDDNGMYYIKTGCIVHHINYRKRDNYIDNLWLYASNSEHNNTNINPCLSGLIKLGQILFSQSNNKYILNSNFDYRNLESEQIKEIIKPVEFF
;
A
#
# COMPACT_ATOMS: atom_id res chain seq x y z
N MET A 1 21.81 22.26 -0.87
CA MET A 1 21.81 22.24 0.61
C MET A 1 20.91 23.34 1.17
N LYS A 2 20.01 23.01 2.10
CA LYS A 2 19.20 24.00 2.82
C LYS A 2 20.10 24.82 3.73
N THR A 3 20.09 26.15 3.60
CA THR A 3 20.92 27.02 4.42
C THR A 3 20.24 27.23 5.77
N TYR A 4 20.74 26.58 6.83
CA TYR A 4 20.21 26.80 8.18
C TYR A 4 20.63 28.16 8.71
N SER A 5 19.80 28.73 9.57
CA SER A 5 20.22 29.91 10.31
C SER A 5 21.26 29.47 11.35
N ASN A 6 22.48 29.97 11.20
CA ASN A 6 23.50 29.78 12.23
C ASN A 6 23.05 30.48 13.51
N VAL A 7 23.14 29.78 14.64
CA VAL A 7 22.66 30.30 15.93
C VAL A 7 23.41 31.57 16.31
N SER A 8 22.70 32.69 16.33
CA SER A 8 23.26 33.98 16.73
C SER A 8 22.59 34.49 18.00
N ARG A 9 23.40 34.69 19.05
CA ARG A 9 22.94 35.30 20.30
C ARG A 9 22.55 36.78 20.14
N LYS A 10 22.99 37.42 19.05
CA LYS A 10 22.67 38.83 18.72
C LYS A 10 21.25 38.96 18.18
N THR A 11 20.81 38.00 17.37
CA THR A 11 19.50 38.03 16.71
C THR A 11 18.43 37.24 17.46
N VAL A 12 18.83 36.32 18.34
CA VAL A 12 17.87 35.57 19.17
C VAL A 12 17.16 36.52 20.14
N ARG A 13 15.83 36.57 20.05
CA ARG A 13 14.97 37.42 20.90
C ARG A 13 14.50 36.69 22.16
N GLU A 14 14.54 35.37 22.15
CA GLU A 14 13.98 34.48 23.19
C GLU A 14 14.97 33.37 23.55
N ASP A 15 14.80 32.71 24.71
CA ASP A 15 15.56 31.50 25.00
C ASP A 15 15.20 30.44 23.96
N ARG A 16 16.21 29.87 23.30
CA ARG A 16 16.05 28.75 22.35
C ARG A 16 17.01 27.64 22.69
N ILE A 17 16.78 26.46 22.13
CA ILE A 17 17.72 25.34 22.25
C ILE A 17 18.30 25.06 20.87
N ALA A 18 19.61 24.88 20.84
CA ALA A 18 20.37 24.62 19.64
C ALA A 18 21.12 23.29 19.74
N ILE A 19 21.21 22.59 18.62
CA ILE A 19 21.86 21.30 18.46
C ILE A 19 23.00 21.38 17.44
N CYS A 20 23.91 20.41 17.50
CA CYS A 20 24.91 20.23 16.46
C CYS A 20 24.24 19.73 15.17
N PRO A 21 24.60 20.28 13.99
CA PRO A 21 23.99 19.86 12.74
C PRO A 21 24.43 18.45 12.29
N ILE A 22 25.57 17.94 12.77
CA ILE A 22 25.98 16.53 12.56
C ILE A 22 25.09 15.61 13.41
N PHE A 23 24.42 14.64 12.77
CA PHE A 23 23.56 13.69 13.47
C PHE A 23 24.34 12.85 14.47
N GLY A 24 23.67 12.41 15.54
CA GLY A 24 24.29 11.63 16.61
C GLY A 24 25.21 12.42 17.55
N CYS A 25 25.40 13.72 17.33
CA CYS A 25 26.15 14.55 18.26
C CYS A 25 25.28 15.00 19.43
N GLU A 26 25.68 14.65 20.66
CA GLU A 26 25.02 15.05 21.91
C GLU A 26 25.20 16.54 22.28
N SER A 27 25.86 17.33 21.43
CA SER A 27 26.08 18.75 21.69
C SER A 27 24.77 19.53 21.56
N ILE A 28 24.14 19.82 22.70
CA ILE A 28 22.91 20.60 22.81
C ILE A 28 23.14 21.75 23.79
N LYS A 29 22.73 22.96 23.44
CA LYS A 29 22.92 24.16 24.27
C LYS A 29 21.68 25.03 24.28
N ARG A 30 21.30 25.52 25.47
CA ARG A 30 20.39 26.67 25.58
C ARG A 30 21.10 27.95 25.15
N VAL A 31 20.47 28.68 24.24
CA VAL A 31 20.94 29.94 23.68
C VAL A 31 20.08 31.05 24.28
N LYS A 32 20.71 31.94 25.06
CA LYS A 32 20.07 33.09 25.67
C LYS A 32 20.32 34.37 24.86
N PRO A 33 19.34 35.29 24.78
CA PRO A 33 19.55 36.62 24.21
C PRO A 33 20.67 37.37 24.94
N LEU A 34 21.40 38.21 24.20
CA LEU A 34 22.40 39.10 24.81
C LEU A 34 21.71 40.22 25.59
N LYS A 35 22.16 40.44 26.84
CA LYS A 35 21.67 41.55 27.69
C LYS A 35 22.03 42.93 27.12
N PHE A 36 23.19 43.04 26.46
CA PHE A 36 23.67 44.27 25.82
C PHE A 36 24.03 43.98 24.36
N ARG A 37 23.31 44.57 23.40
CA ARG A 37 23.41 44.26 21.96
C ARG A 37 24.72 44.71 21.30
N PHE A 38 25.51 45.58 21.95
CA PHE A 38 26.70 46.22 21.39
C PHE A 38 28.05 45.58 21.77
N LEU A 39 28.10 44.72 22.81
CA LEU A 39 29.35 44.09 23.29
C LEU A 39 29.59 42.65 22.79
N GLY A 40 28.89 42.21 21.75
CA GLY A 40 28.90 40.82 21.29
C GLY A 40 29.66 40.60 19.99
N PHE A 41 30.99 40.52 20.02
CA PHE A 41 31.77 40.03 18.88
C PHE A 41 31.45 38.54 18.59
N GLY A 42 30.60 38.32 17.59
CA GLY A 42 30.88 37.40 16.47
C GLY A 42 31.04 35.89 16.70
N LYS A 43 30.79 35.32 17.88
CA LYS A 43 30.94 33.86 18.07
C LYS A 43 29.58 33.16 18.16
N TYR A 44 29.10 32.70 17.01
CA TYR A 44 28.10 31.65 16.91
C TYR A 44 28.47 30.52 17.88
N PRO A 45 27.58 30.06 18.78
CA PRO A 45 27.88 28.91 19.61
C PRO A 45 28.27 27.74 18.72
N LYS A 46 29.43 27.14 19.01
CA LYS A 46 29.94 25.99 18.27
C LYS A 46 29.75 24.70 19.06
N CYS A 47 29.60 23.60 18.33
CA CYS A 47 29.75 22.25 18.87
C CYS A 47 31.17 22.08 19.40
N ARG A 48 31.33 21.52 20.61
CA ARG A 48 32.67 21.31 21.20
C ARG A 48 33.46 20.23 20.45
N LYS A 49 32.76 19.18 19.99
CA LYS A 49 33.35 18.05 19.26
C LYS A 49 33.70 18.43 17.81
N HIS A 50 32.75 18.97 17.06
CA HIS A 50 32.89 19.21 15.62
C HIS A 50 33.35 20.62 15.26
N ARG A 51 33.42 21.56 16.23
CA ARG A 51 33.85 22.96 16.03
C ARG A 51 33.05 23.77 14.97
N ILE A 52 31.91 23.25 14.52
CA ILE A 52 30.95 23.92 13.62
C ILE A 52 29.88 24.69 14.40
N PRO A 53 29.26 25.72 13.79
CA PRO A 53 28.12 26.43 14.39
C PRO A 53 26.96 25.49 14.74
N LEU A 54 26.28 25.77 15.85
CA LEU A 54 25.03 25.12 16.20
C LEU A 54 23.87 25.69 15.37
N VAL A 55 22.83 24.89 15.23
CA VAL A 55 21.57 25.22 14.54
C VAL A 55 20.41 25.06 15.53
N TYR A 56 19.31 25.76 15.33
CA TYR A 56 18.15 25.61 16.21
C TYR A 56 17.50 24.24 16.02
N VAL A 57 17.00 23.65 17.12
CA VAL A 57 16.41 22.31 17.11
C VAL A 57 15.24 22.20 16.13
N ASP A 58 14.34 23.18 16.20
CA ASP A 58 13.13 23.28 15.37
C ASP A 58 13.42 23.49 13.87
N GLU A 59 14.63 23.93 13.52
CA GLU A 59 15.05 24.07 12.13
C GLU A 59 15.72 22.81 11.57
N ARG A 60 16.25 21.94 12.44
CA ARG A 60 17.11 20.80 12.05
C ARG A 60 16.45 19.44 12.24
N ILE A 61 15.54 19.30 13.20
CA ILE A 61 14.94 18.00 13.55
C ILE A 61 14.11 17.41 12.41
N GLY A 62 13.48 18.25 11.58
CA GLY A 62 12.74 17.84 10.40
C GLY A 62 13.60 17.11 9.37
N ASP A 63 14.83 17.56 9.13
CA ASP A 63 15.70 16.92 8.14
C ASP A 63 16.19 15.54 8.58
N PHE A 64 16.37 15.33 9.89
CA PHE A 64 16.67 13.99 10.41
C PHE A 64 15.51 13.05 10.12
N VAL A 65 14.28 13.52 10.35
CA VAL A 65 13.08 12.74 10.06
C VAL A 65 12.91 12.52 8.56
N ASP A 66 13.20 13.50 7.72
CA ASP A 66 13.19 13.33 6.26
C ASP A 66 14.20 12.27 5.80
N ALA A 67 15.43 12.33 6.31
CA ALA A 67 16.46 11.33 6.04
C ALA A 67 16.04 9.93 6.53
N ALA A 68 15.44 9.85 7.72
CA ALA A 68 14.97 8.59 8.28
C ALA A 68 13.85 7.97 7.44
N LEU A 69 12.87 8.77 7.02
CA LEU A 69 11.77 8.31 6.18
C LEU A 69 12.25 7.92 4.77
N ALA A 70 13.19 8.67 4.20
CA ALA A 70 13.83 8.33 2.93
C ALA A 70 14.57 6.98 3.05
N CYS A 71 15.28 6.75 4.15
CA CYS A 71 16.00 5.52 4.43
C CYS A 71 15.09 4.31 4.63
N PHE A 72 14.03 4.44 5.42
CA PHE A 72 13.12 3.33 5.71
C PHE A 72 12.39 2.86 4.47
N PHE A 73 11.97 3.80 3.62
CA PHE A 73 11.07 3.49 2.52
C PHE A 73 11.73 3.56 1.15
N ASP A 74 13.07 3.55 1.09
CA ASP A 74 13.81 3.44 -0.17
C ASP A 74 13.58 2.07 -0.82
N LYS A 75 13.48 2.02 -2.15
CA LYS A 75 13.38 0.78 -2.95
C LYS A 75 14.52 -0.17 -2.67
N ALA A 76 15.71 0.34 -2.35
CA ALA A 76 16.85 -0.48 -1.92
C ALA A 76 16.64 -1.20 -0.57
N GLY A 77 15.56 -0.88 0.15
CA GLY A 77 15.11 -1.58 1.34
C GLY A 77 14.20 -2.77 1.09
N LEU A 78 13.73 -2.98 -0.13
CA LEU A 78 13.11 -4.24 -0.53
C LEU A 78 14.17 -5.37 -0.53
N PRO A 79 13.77 -6.65 -0.50
CA PRO A 79 14.72 -7.75 -0.54
C PRO A 79 15.68 -7.62 -1.73
N PRO A 80 17.00 -7.77 -1.50
CA PRO A 80 18.00 -7.77 -2.57
C PRO A 80 17.73 -8.82 -3.64
N ASN A 81 18.07 -8.53 -4.90
CA ASN A 81 17.77 -9.41 -6.04
C ASN A 81 18.43 -10.78 -5.94
N ASP A 82 19.68 -10.84 -5.48
CA ASP A 82 20.42 -12.08 -5.22
C ASP A 82 19.68 -12.99 -4.23
N LEU A 83 19.15 -12.37 -3.16
CA LEU A 83 18.41 -13.08 -2.14
C LEU A 83 17.02 -13.49 -2.65
N LEU A 84 16.36 -12.64 -3.45
CA LEU A 84 15.14 -13.02 -4.14
C LEU A 84 15.38 -14.21 -5.06
N GLU A 85 16.39 -14.19 -5.93
CA GLU A 85 16.71 -15.29 -6.85
C GLU A 85 16.93 -16.63 -6.13
N TYR A 86 17.59 -16.60 -4.96
CA TYR A 86 17.72 -17.79 -4.12
C TYR A 86 16.36 -18.27 -3.60
N VAL A 87 15.56 -17.39 -2.97
CA VAL A 87 14.25 -17.77 -2.42
C VAL A 87 13.35 -18.33 -3.52
N LYS A 88 13.37 -17.68 -4.70
CA LYS A 88 12.63 -18.10 -5.90
C LYS A 88 13.01 -19.51 -6.36
N SER A 89 14.29 -19.87 -6.28
CA SER A 89 14.80 -21.16 -6.80
C SER A 89 14.71 -22.30 -5.79
N GLN A 90 14.99 -22.03 -4.51
CA GLN A 90 15.13 -23.06 -3.49
C GLN A 90 13.89 -23.28 -2.63
N VAL A 91 13.18 -22.20 -2.30
CA VAL A 91 11.99 -22.23 -1.44
C VAL A 91 10.86 -21.39 -2.05
N PRO A 92 10.45 -21.68 -3.30
CA PRO A 92 9.49 -20.89 -4.04
C PRO A 92 8.22 -20.60 -3.25
N ASP A 93 7.70 -21.60 -2.54
CA ASP A 93 6.44 -21.50 -1.80
C ASP A 93 6.47 -20.52 -0.64
N GLU A 94 7.66 -20.18 -0.16
CA GLU A 94 7.84 -19.24 0.94
C GLU A 94 8.06 -17.82 0.46
N ILE A 95 8.13 -17.54 -0.85
CA ILE A 95 8.47 -16.20 -1.33
C ILE A 95 7.52 -15.13 -0.82
N THR A 96 6.21 -15.38 -0.84
CA THR A 96 5.23 -14.38 -0.41
C THR A 96 5.41 -14.09 1.07
N SER A 97 5.51 -15.14 1.90
CA SER A 97 5.77 -15.04 3.34
C SER A 97 7.11 -14.34 3.61
N PHE A 98 8.14 -14.63 2.83
CA PHE A 98 9.46 -14.01 2.91
C PHE A 98 9.40 -12.50 2.60
N VAL A 99 8.78 -12.11 1.49
CA VAL A 99 8.66 -10.69 1.08
C VAL A 99 7.78 -9.92 2.05
N GLU A 100 6.63 -10.46 2.44
CA GLU A 100 5.72 -9.83 3.41
C GLU A 100 6.39 -9.67 4.78
N GLY A 101 7.08 -10.71 5.25
CA GLY A 101 7.87 -10.67 6.47
C GLY A 101 9.01 -9.65 6.40
N TRP A 102 9.74 -9.59 5.28
CA TRP A 102 10.80 -8.61 5.07
C TRP A 102 10.26 -7.18 5.14
N VAL A 103 9.18 -6.88 4.41
CA VAL A 103 8.54 -5.55 4.39
C VAL A 103 8.05 -5.18 5.79
N TYR A 104 7.47 -6.13 6.52
CA TYR A 104 7.10 -5.91 7.92
C TYR A 104 8.33 -5.54 8.77
N CYS A 105 9.41 -6.31 8.63
CA CYS A 105 10.67 -6.09 9.35
C CYS A 105 11.38 -4.79 8.97
N ILE A 106 11.11 -4.14 7.84
CA ILE A 106 11.68 -2.82 7.53
C ILE A 106 11.34 -1.81 8.63
N THR A 107 10.11 -1.86 9.14
CA THR A 107 9.61 -0.91 10.15
C THR A 107 10.30 -1.04 11.51
N VAL A 108 11.05 -2.12 11.73
CA VAL A 108 11.74 -2.41 12.99
C VAL A 108 13.25 -2.53 12.77
N GLY A 109 13.69 -3.30 11.77
CA GLY A 109 15.08 -3.67 11.56
C GLY A 109 15.90 -2.70 10.72
N ARG A 110 15.28 -1.91 9.84
CA ARG A 110 16.00 -0.98 8.94
C ARG A 110 16.46 0.32 9.63
N GLY A 111 16.15 0.52 10.91
CA GLY A 111 16.71 1.60 11.72
C GLY A 111 15.76 2.31 12.69
N ALA A 112 14.54 1.80 12.90
CA ALA A 112 13.58 2.40 13.83
C ALA A 112 14.07 2.51 15.29
N PRO A 113 14.77 1.51 15.89
CA PRO A 113 15.35 1.62 17.22
C PRO A 113 16.35 2.77 17.38
N ILE A 114 16.94 3.23 16.27
CA ILE A 114 17.90 4.33 16.26
C ILE A 114 17.15 5.67 16.24
N VAL A 115 16.12 5.79 15.42
CA VAL A 115 15.26 6.98 15.42
C VAL A 115 14.67 7.17 16.81
N SER A 116 14.18 6.10 17.47
CA SER A 116 13.72 6.18 18.85
C SER A 116 14.82 6.72 19.76
N ARG A 117 16.01 6.10 19.78
CA ARG A 117 17.14 6.56 20.61
C ARG A 117 17.53 8.01 20.35
N TYR A 118 17.51 8.47 19.10
CA TYR A 118 17.81 9.86 18.77
C TYR A 118 16.76 10.83 19.32
N MET A 119 15.49 10.54 19.06
CA MET A 119 14.38 11.37 19.49
C MET A 119 14.31 11.40 21.02
N ASP A 120 14.56 10.28 21.70
CA ASP A 120 14.67 10.20 23.14
C ASP A 120 15.85 11.02 23.67
N THR A 121 17.02 10.92 23.04
CA THR A 121 18.22 11.67 23.43
C THR A 121 18.00 13.17 23.28
N ILE A 122 17.45 13.61 22.15
CA ILE A 122 17.11 15.01 21.92
C ILE A 122 16.08 15.48 22.91
N SER A 123 14.97 14.76 23.09
CA SER A 123 13.88 15.15 23.99
C SER A 123 14.37 15.27 25.43
N ASN A 124 15.09 14.26 25.93
CA ASN A 124 15.62 14.26 27.29
C ASN A 124 16.63 15.37 27.51
N THR A 125 17.52 15.59 26.56
CA THR A 125 18.52 16.65 26.66
C THR A 125 17.89 18.03 26.53
N TYR A 126 16.87 18.18 25.68
CA TYR A 126 16.07 19.40 25.54
C TYR A 126 15.44 19.77 26.88
N LEU A 127 14.78 18.80 27.53
CA LEU A 127 14.16 18.99 28.85
C LEU A 127 15.20 19.34 29.93
N LYS A 128 16.39 18.72 29.91
CA LYS A 128 17.49 19.04 30.85
C LYS A 128 18.00 20.48 30.71
N GLN A 129 17.83 21.12 29.56
CA GLN A 129 18.21 22.52 29.36
C GLN A 129 17.20 23.52 29.95
N LEU A 130 16.02 23.06 30.37
CA LEU A 130 14.94 23.90 30.90
C LEU A 130 15.04 24.07 32.42
N THR A 131 14.65 25.24 32.91
CA THR A 131 14.51 25.46 34.36
C THR A 131 13.21 24.85 34.90
N LYS A 132 13.16 24.52 36.20
CA LYS A 132 11.92 24.06 36.87
C LYS A 132 10.73 25.02 36.64
N LYS A 133 10.99 26.34 36.60
CA LYS A 133 9.97 27.37 36.32
C LYS A 133 9.41 27.26 34.89
N GLN A 134 10.28 27.07 33.90
CA GLN A 134 9.89 26.88 32.50
C GLN A 134 9.07 25.59 32.32
N ILE A 135 9.52 24.48 32.93
CA ILE A 135 8.77 23.21 32.90
C ILE A 135 7.37 23.38 33.51
N LYS A 136 7.27 24.04 34.67
CA LYS A 136 5.99 24.30 35.34
C LYS A 136 5.08 25.20 34.52
N ALA A 137 5.63 26.20 33.83
CA ALA A 137 4.89 27.10 32.95
C ALA A 137 4.33 26.36 31.72
N ILE A 138 5.13 25.48 31.11
CA ILE A 138 4.72 24.66 29.96
C ILE A 138 3.60 23.69 30.36
N LYS A 139 3.74 22.99 31.49
CA LYS A 139 2.73 22.03 31.99
C LYS A 139 1.39 22.66 32.36
N ARG A 140 1.36 23.92 32.77
CA ARG A 140 0.16 24.61 33.26
C ARG A 140 -0.80 25.11 32.18
N GLY A 141 -0.50 24.88 30.90
CA GLY A 141 -1.48 25.08 29.83
C GLY A 141 -2.12 26.47 29.79
N GLY A 142 -1.31 27.55 29.81
CA GLY A 142 -1.70 28.84 29.23
C GLY A 142 -2.90 29.61 29.82
N THR A 143 -2.86 30.04 31.08
CA THR A 143 -3.74 31.14 31.57
C THR A 143 -3.00 32.39 32.03
N SER A 144 -1.68 32.36 32.16
CA SER A 144 -0.87 33.57 32.38
C SER A 144 -0.16 33.96 31.09
N LYS A 145 -0.19 35.25 30.75
CA LYS A 145 0.44 35.85 29.55
C LYS A 145 1.74 35.10 29.23
N PRO A 146 1.84 34.39 28.09
CA PRO A 146 3.02 33.62 27.78
C PRO A 146 4.19 34.60 27.66
N ASN A 147 5.08 34.59 28.65
CA ASN A 147 6.35 35.30 28.56
C ASN A 147 7.02 34.80 27.27
N LEU A 148 7.42 35.71 26.37
CA LEU A 148 7.97 35.40 25.03
C LEU A 148 9.01 34.27 25.11
N VAL A 149 9.85 34.28 26.15
CA VAL A 149 10.84 33.24 26.50
C VAL A 149 10.29 31.80 26.50
N ASN A 150 9.05 31.58 26.94
CA ASN A 150 8.44 30.26 27.00
C ASN A 150 7.84 29.82 25.65
N LYS A 151 7.59 30.76 24.72
CA LYS A 151 6.97 30.48 23.42
C LYS A 151 7.92 29.75 22.50
N ALA A 152 9.14 30.24 22.26
CA ALA A 152 10.10 29.53 21.41
C ALA A 152 10.56 28.18 22.01
N ILE A 153 10.66 28.06 23.33
CA ILE A 153 10.93 26.77 24.00
C ILE A 153 9.78 25.79 23.76
N LYS A 154 8.54 26.25 23.90
CA LYS A 154 7.37 25.41 23.62
C LYS A 154 7.36 24.99 22.15
N SER A 155 7.60 25.93 21.22
CA SER A 155 7.65 25.65 19.78
C SER A 155 8.68 24.59 19.42
N GLY A 156 9.87 24.62 20.02
CA GLY A 156 10.87 23.58 19.76
C GLY A 156 10.49 22.20 20.31
N MET A 157 9.80 22.15 21.44
CA MET A 157 9.25 20.91 21.98
C MET A 157 8.11 20.37 21.13
N ASP A 158 7.18 21.24 20.72
CA ASP A 158 6.07 20.93 19.83
C ASP A 158 6.59 20.39 18.48
N GLU A 159 7.67 20.97 17.94
CA GLU A 159 8.30 20.50 16.71
C GLU A 159 8.94 19.12 16.86
N ILE A 160 9.65 18.83 17.96
CA ILE A 160 10.16 17.48 18.25
C ILE A 160 9.00 16.47 18.30
N THR A 161 7.94 16.79 19.03
CA THR A 161 6.75 15.94 19.15
C THR A 161 6.10 15.73 17.79
N PHE A 162 5.93 16.79 17.00
CA PHE A 162 5.36 16.73 15.66
C PHE A 162 6.16 15.81 14.74
N GLN A 163 7.48 15.99 14.68
CA GLN A 163 8.35 15.18 13.82
C GLN A 163 8.40 13.72 14.28
N TYR A 164 8.40 13.45 15.59
CA TYR A 164 8.32 12.07 16.08
C TYR A 164 6.99 11.41 15.73
N THR A 165 5.88 12.13 15.93
CA THR A 165 4.55 11.67 15.55
C THR A 165 4.46 11.37 14.05
N ARG A 166 5.10 12.19 13.21
CA ARG A 166 5.19 11.96 11.77
C ARG A 166 5.90 10.64 11.45
N VAL A 167 7.03 10.33 12.07
CA VAL A 167 7.72 9.04 11.91
C VAL A 167 6.80 7.88 12.29
N LEU A 168 6.18 7.93 13.47
CA LEU A 168 5.30 6.87 13.96
C LEU A 168 4.11 6.64 13.04
N LYS A 169 3.48 7.70 12.54
CA LYS A 169 2.39 7.61 11.56
C LYS A 169 2.84 6.91 10.29
N HIS A 170 4.03 7.24 9.77
CA HIS A 170 4.56 6.58 8.57
C HIS A 170 4.92 5.11 8.80
N LEU A 171 5.57 4.78 9.92
CA LEU A 171 5.87 3.39 10.27
C LEU A 171 4.60 2.56 10.41
N ARG A 172 3.58 3.11 11.10
CA ARG A 172 2.28 2.46 11.27
C ARG A 172 1.59 2.23 9.92
N ALA A 173 1.46 3.28 9.12
CA ALA A 173 0.85 3.20 7.79
C ALA A 173 1.57 2.16 6.92
N HIS A 174 2.90 2.12 6.93
CA HIS A 174 3.63 1.09 6.19
C HIS A 174 3.40 -0.32 6.75
N SER A 175 3.33 -0.49 8.07
CA SER A 175 3.09 -1.80 8.70
C SER A 175 1.66 -2.34 8.52
N GLU A 176 0.66 -1.48 8.36
CA GLU A 176 -0.76 -1.85 8.28
C GLU A 176 -1.28 -1.84 6.83
N VAL A 177 -0.79 -0.93 5.98
CA VAL A 177 -1.28 -0.79 4.59
C VAL A 177 -0.54 -1.72 3.63
N LEU A 178 0.74 -1.99 3.88
CA LEU A 178 1.57 -2.76 2.95
C LEU A 178 1.65 -4.25 3.30
N THR A 179 1.38 -4.62 4.55
CA THR A 179 1.45 -6.01 5.00
C THR A 179 0.24 -6.37 5.81
N ASP A 180 -0.36 -7.51 5.50
CA ASP A 180 -1.43 -8.10 6.29
C ASP A 180 -0.81 -8.96 7.40
N ARG A 181 -0.87 -8.46 8.64
CA ARG A 181 -0.22 -9.14 9.79
C ARG A 181 -0.75 -10.56 10.01
N GLN A 182 -2.00 -10.84 9.62
CA GLN A 182 -2.59 -12.17 9.76
C GLN A 182 -2.02 -13.19 8.76
N LYS A 183 -1.35 -12.71 7.69
CA LYS A 183 -0.70 -13.53 6.67
C LYS A 183 0.78 -13.78 6.94
N LEU A 184 1.36 -13.16 7.96
CA LEU A 184 2.76 -13.40 8.33
C LEU A 184 2.95 -14.85 8.80
N GLN A 185 3.81 -15.57 8.10
CA GLN A 185 4.16 -16.95 8.41
C GLN A 185 5.63 -17.05 8.81
N ALA A 186 5.92 -18.01 9.69
CA ALA A 186 7.29 -18.33 10.04
C ALA A 186 8.03 -18.92 8.83
N LEU A 187 9.26 -18.47 8.60
CA LEU A 187 10.13 -19.01 7.56
C LEU A 187 10.65 -20.39 7.95
N SER A 188 10.88 -21.28 6.98
CA SER A 188 11.45 -22.59 7.23
C SER A 188 12.89 -22.51 7.77
N LYS A 189 13.32 -23.58 8.44
CA LYS A 189 14.71 -23.69 8.94
C LYS A 189 15.74 -23.56 7.81
N ASN A 190 15.42 -24.07 6.63
CA ASN A 190 16.31 -24.00 5.46
C ASN A 190 16.51 -22.55 5.02
N LEU A 191 15.41 -21.81 4.85
CA LEU A 191 15.48 -20.39 4.50
C LEU A 191 16.18 -19.58 5.59
N GLN A 192 15.86 -19.82 6.86
CA GLN A 192 16.54 -19.14 7.98
C GLN A 192 18.06 -19.39 7.99
N ASN A 193 18.52 -20.61 7.69
CA ASN A 193 19.94 -20.94 7.62
C ASN A 193 20.63 -20.22 6.47
N TYR A 194 20.00 -20.19 5.30
CA TYR A 194 20.52 -19.42 4.16
C TYR A 194 20.61 -17.92 4.48
N LEU A 195 19.56 -17.35 5.10
CA LEU A 195 19.56 -15.94 5.49
C LEU A 195 20.71 -15.61 6.46
N LYS A 196 21.08 -16.53 7.36
CA LYS A 196 22.25 -16.37 8.25
C LYS A 196 23.56 -16.38 7.46
N GLU A 197 23.69 -17.27 6.48
CA GLU A 197 24.86 -17.34 5.61
C GLU A 197 25.00 -16.09 4.74
N TRP A 198 23.91 -15.68 4.09
CA TRP A 198 23.85 -14.45 3.30
C TRP A 198 24.32 -13.24 4.12
N GLN A 199 23.80 -13.06 5.34
CA GLN A 199 24.24 -11.98 6.23
C GLN A 199 25.75 -11.97 6.46
N LYS A 200 26.34 -13.14 6.72
CA LYS A 200 27.78 -13.29 6.96
C LYS A 200 28.56 -12.89 5.71
N ASN A 201 28.18 -13.42 4.55
CA ASN A 201 28.85 -13.15 3.27
C ASN A 201 28.72 -11.67 2.87
N THR A 202 27.55 -11.05 3.07
CA THR A 202 27.35 -9.62 2.80
C THR A 202 28.20 -8.75 3.73
N LEU A 203 28.29 -9.07 5.02
CA LEU A 203 29.14 -8.35 5.98
C LEU A 203 30.62 -8.47 5.59
N GLU A 204 31.07 -9.68 5.24
CA GLU A 204 32.44 -9.93 4.82
C GLU A 204 32.79 -9.19 3.53
N ASN A 205 31.85 -8.98 2.61
CA ASN A 205 32.11 -8.30 1.34
C ASN A 205 31.90 -6.78 1.38
N ASN A 206 31.38 -6.24 2.48
CA ASN A 206 31.09 -4.82 2.61
C ASN A 206 32.36 -3.98 2.82
N LYS A 207 32.62 -3.03 1.90
CA LYS A 207 33.85 -2.23 1.89
C LYS A 207 33.94 -1.27 3.07
N ILE A 208 32.81 -0.65 3.46
CA ILE A 208 32.76 0.29 4.59
C ILE A 208 33.08 -0.43 5.91
N ILE A 209 32.65 -1.69 6.07
CA ILE A 209 32.96 -2.51 7.24
C ILE A 209 34.41 -2.99 7.24
N LYS A 210 34.94 -3.43 6.09
CA LYS A 210 36.32 -3.93 5.96
C LYS A 210 37.37 -2.83 6.12
N SER A 211 37.06 -1.60 5.76
CA SER A 211 38.04 -0.51 5.69
C SER A 211 37.44 0.82 6.16
N PRO A 212 37.02 0.93 7.43
CA PRO A 212 36.42 2.15 7.97
C PRO A 212 37.39 3.35 7.97
N GLU A 213 38.69 3.09 7.92
CA GLU A 213 39.76 4.11 7.93
C GLU A 213 40.24 4.49 6.53
N ASN A 214 39.94 3.68 5.52
CA ASN A 214 40.37 3.90 4.14
C ASN A 214 39.27 4.65 3.40
N ARG A 215 39.35 5.99 3.42
CA ARG A 215 38.57 6.86 2.53
C ARG A 215 39.09 6.72 1.10
N GLN A 216 39.02 5.53 0.51
CA GLN A 216 39.03 5.46 -0.94
C GLN A 216 37.92 6.39 -1.44
N GLU A 217 38.22 7.21 -2.45
CA GLU A 217 37.22 7.98 -3.16
C GLU A 217 36.24 6.98 -3.80
N MET A 218 35.18 6.67 -3.08
CA MET A 218 34.05 5.90 -3.59
C MET A 218 33.04 6.87 -4.16
N ALA A 219 32.42 6.49 -5.28
CA ALA A 219 31.27 7.20 -5.81
C ALA A 219 30.11 7.17 -4.79
N LEU A 220 29.26 8.20 -4.79
CA LEU A 220 28.16 8.33 -3.83
C LEU A 220 27.19 7.14 -3.88
N GLU A 221 26.97 6.59 -5.08
CA GLU A 221 26.17 5.39 -5.34
C GLU A 221 26.78 4.14 -4.71
N GLU A 222 28.11 4.01 -4.74
CA GLU A 222 28.83 2.91 -4.12
C GLU A 222 28.73 2.99 -2.59
N ILE A 223 28.88 4.19 -2.04
CA ILE A 223 28.68 4.46 -0.61
C ILE A 223 27.25 4.07 -0.21
N LYS A 224 26.25 4.49 -1.00
CA LYS A 224 24.84 4.15 -0.77
C LYS A 224 24.62 2.64 -0.77
N ASN A 225 25.13 1.93 -1.77
CA ASN A 225 24.98 0.48 -1.87
C ASN A 225 25.55 -0.24 -0.63
N ASN A 226 26.73 0.17 -0.14
CA ASN A 226 27.31 -0.40 1.07
C ASN A 226 26.45 -0.10 2.31
N TYR A 227 25.89 1.10 2.46
CA TYR A 227 24.98 1.41 3.56
C TYR A 227 23.66 0.63 3.47
N ASP A 228 23.11 0.45 2.27
CA ASP A 228 21.91 -0.34 2.03
C ASP A 228 22.09 -1.80 2.43
N GLN A 229 23.23 -2.40 2.11
CA GLN A 229 23.59 -3.74 2.59
C GLN A 229 23.55 -3.84 4.11
N ILE A 230 24.17 -2.88 4.82
CA ILE A 230 24.20 -2.83 6.28
C ILE A 230 22.77 -2.75 6.86
N LEU A 231 21.90 -1.96 6.25
CA LEU A 231 20.51 -1.78 6.68
C LEU A 231 19.63 -3.00 6.34
N ASN A 232 19.88 -3.63 5.19
CA ASN A 232 19.22 -4.87 4.78
C ASN A 232 19.60 -6.04 5.70
N ILE A 233 20.85 -6.09 6.17
CA ILE A 233 21.26 -7.03 7.22
C ILE A 233 20.43 -6.82 8.49
N GLY A 234 20.24 -5.58 8.95
CA GLY A 234 19.39 -5.30 10.11
C GLY A 234 17.94 -5.77 9.93
N THR A 235 17.39 -5.60 8.73
CA THR A 235 16.05 -6.10 8.36
C THR A 235 16.00 -7.62 8.38
N CYS A 236 16.99 -8.28 7.77
CA CYS A 236 17.13 -9.73 7.73
C CYS A 236 17.28 -10.33 9.14
N ARG A 237 18.04 -9.68 10.03
CA ARG A 237 18.19 -10.08 11.44
C ARG A 237 16.85 -10.10 12.17
N CYS A 238 16.05 -9.04 12.03
CA CYS A 238 14.70 -9.03 12.60
C CYS A 238 13.81 -10.13 12.04
N LEU A 239 13.90 -10.39 10.74
CA LEU A 239 13.11 -11.45 10.07
C LEU A 239 13.39 -12.84 10.65
N ILE A 240 14.62 -13.10 11.09
CA ILE A 240 15.01 -14.36 11.74
C ILE A 240 15.02 -14.28 13.28
N GLY A 241 14.38 -13.26 13.87
CA GLY A 241 14.21 -13.14 15.32
C GLY A 241 15.46 -12.70 16.10
N LEU A 242 16.42 -12.04 15.44
CA LEU A 242 17.64 -11.50 16.06
C LEU A 242 17.58 -9.97 16.21
N ASP A 243 18.42 -9.44 17.11
CA ASP A 243 18.62 -8.00 17.27
C ASP A 243 19.14 -7.38 15.95
N PRO A 244 18.57 -6.29 15.45
CA PRO A 244 18.95 -5.69 14.17
C PRO A 244 20.38 -5.13 14.12
N GLU A 245 21.02 -4.89 15.26
CA GLU A 245 22.42 -4.45 15.31
C GLU A 245 23.38 -5.64 15.42
N SER A 246 24.19 -5.87 14.38
CA SER A 246 25.23 -6.90 14.42
C SER A 246 26.46 -6.45 15.23
N LYS A 247 27.24 -7.41 15.75
CA LYS A 247 28.48 -7.14 16.48
C LYS A 247 29.56 -6.59 15.54
N GLU A 248 29.54 -7.01 14.28
CA GLU A 248 30.49 -6.64 13.22
C GLU A 248 30.33 -5.16 12.86
N ILE A 249 29.09 -4.68 12.71
CA ILE A 249 28.80 -3.25 12.48
C ILE A 249 29.30 -2.41 13.67
N LYS A 250 29.09 -2.90 14.90
CA LYS A 250 29.60 -2.24 16.12
C LYS A 250 31.14 -2.18 16.14
N LYS A 251 31.81 -3.26 15.73
CA LYS A 251 33.29 -3.30 15.61
C LYS A 251 33.82 -2.31 14.57
N ALA A 252 33.14 -2.15 13.45
CA ALA A 252 33.48 -1.16 12.43
C ALA A 252 33.24 0.30 12.87
N LYS A 253 32.70 0.53 14.08
CA LYS A 253 32.36 1.84 14.65
C LYS A 253 31.40 2.67 13.79
N LEU A 254 30.70 2.04 12.84
CA LEU A 254 29.68 2.68 12.02
C LEU A 254 28.44 2.89 12.87
N THR A 255 28.22 4.13 13.30
CA THR A 255 27.03 4.45 14.06
C THR A 255 25.83 4.52 13.13
N ALA A 256 24.65 4.30 13.68
CA ALA A 256 23.44 4.50 12.91
C ALA A 256 23.18 5.97 12.54
N PHE A 257 23.79 6.91 13.26
CA PHE A 257 23.76 8.32 12.90
C PHE A 257 24.62 8.64 11.69
N ASP A 258 25.74 7.94 11.51
CA ASP A 258 26.55 8.03 10.30
C ASP A 258 25.73 7.54 9.10
N ARG A 259 24.99 6.43 9.28
CA ARG A 259 24.07 5.89 8.26
C ARG A 259 22.98 6.88 7.84
N PHE A 260 22.27 7.49 8.81
CA PHE A 260 21.25 8.50 8.48
C PHE A 260 21.83 9.82 7.96
N SER A 261 23.06 10.16 8.34
CA SER A 261 23.75 11.34 7.78
C SER A 261 24.02 11.12 6.30
N ALA A 262 24.56 9.96 5.93
CA ALA A 262 24.76 9.57 4.53
C ALA A 262 23.42 9.51 3.77
N TYR A 263 22.35 9.01 4.41
CA TYR A 263 21.03 8.96 3.78
C TYR A 263 20.40 10.32 3.54
N TYR A 264 20.69 11.31 4.37
CA TYR A 264 20.30 12.69 4.10
C TYR A 264 20.96 13.18 2.80
N GLU A 265 22.24 12.86 2.59
CA GLU A 265 22.97 13.19 1.36
C GLU A 265 22.38 12.43 0.15
N PHE A 266 22.09 11.14 0.28
CA PHE A 266 21.44 10.36 -0.79
C PHE A 266 20.06 10.91 -1.16
N TYR A 267 19.29 11.35 -0.16
CA TYR A 267 18.00 11.98 -0.39
C TYR A 267 18.15 13.32 -1.12
N THR A 268 19.10 14.16 -0.72
CA THR A 268 19.34 15.45 -1.40
C THR A 268 19.83 15.29 -2.84
N GLU A 269 20.63 14.25 -3.11
CA GLU A 269 21.13 13.91 -4.44
C GLU A 269 20.17 13.01 -5.24
N ARG A 270 18.94 12.79 -4.74
CA ARG A 270 17.88 11.99 -5.39
C ARG A 270 18.26 10.53 -5.68
N LEU A 271 19.20 9.97 -4.90
CA LEU A 271 19.58 8.57 -4.98
C LEU A 271 18.62 7.63 -4.24
N ALA A 272 17.81 8.17 -3.32
CA ALA A 272 16.77 7.41 -2.61
C ALA A 272 15.41 7.53 -3.32
N THR A 273 14.77 6.41 -3.61
CA THR A 273 13.46 6.36 -4.28
C THR A 273 12.46 5.62 -3.43
N LYS A 274 11.31 6.22 -3.12
CA LYS A 274 10.31 5.56 -2.28
C LYS A 274 9.69 4.33 -2.98
N PHE A 275 9.62 3.18 -2.30
CA PHE A 275 8.86 2.02 -2.79
C PHE A 275 7.36 2.14 -2.52
N THR A 276 6.58 1.44 -3.36
CA THR A 276 5.13 1.43 -3.36
C THR A 276 4.58 0.02 -3.16
N LYS A 277 3.27 -0.08 -2.90
CA LYS A 277 2.58 -1.38 -2.85
C LYS A 277 2.73 -2.17 -4.17
N LEU A 278 2.72 -1.48 -5.30
CA LEU A 278 2.94 -2.08 -6.62
C LEU A 278 4.33 -2.70 -6.75
N ASP A 279 5.36 -2.09 -6.17
CA ASP A 279 6.71 -2.67 -6.19
C ASP A 279 6.75 -4.01 -5.44
N ILE A 280 6.04 -4.10 -4.31
CA ILE A 280 5.91 -5.34 -3.52
C ILE A 280 5.08 -6.40 -4.27
N GLU A 281 3.92 -6.00 -4.81
CA GLU A 281 3.05 -6.87 -5.59
C GLU A 281 3.76 -7.41 -6.83
N LYS A 282 4.62 -6.60 -7.48
CA LYS A 282 5.46 -7.01 -8.59
C LYS A 282 6.42 -8.13 -8.18
N ILE A 283 7.14 -8.00 -7.06
CA ILE A 283 8.05 -9.05 -6.56
C ILE A 283 7.29 -10.35 -6.26
N CYS A 284 6.11 -10.25 -5.65
CA CYS A 284 5.29 -11.42 -5.32
C CYS A 284 4.66 -12.07 -6.58
N SER A 285 4.25 -11.28 -7.57
CA SER A 285 3.59 -11.76 -8.80
C SER A 285 4.57 -12.31 -9.83
N GLU A 286 5.78 -11.75 -9.93
CA GLU A 286 6.89 -12.30 -10.76
C GLU A 286 7.30 -13.71 -10.36
N ASN A 287 6.88 -14.17 -9.17
CA ASN A 287 7.10 -15.54 -8.71
C ASN A 287 5.92 -16.45 -8.86
N LYS A 288 4.69 -15.95 -8.84
CA LYS A 288 3.53 -16.76 -9.19
C LYS A 288 3.63 -17.31 -10.63
N SER A 289 4.41 -16.69 -11.51
CA SER A 289 4.77 -17.22 -12.83
C SER A 289 5.89 -18.28 -12.77
N VAL A 290 6.98 -18.07 -12.02
CA VAL A 290 8.11 -19.03 -11.89
C VAL A 290 7.72 -20.30 -11.13
N ILE A 291 6.94 -20.16 -10.05
CA ILE A 291 6.42 -21.28 -9.25
C ILE A 291 5.41 -22.10 -10.05
N LYS A 292 4.60 -21.46 -10.91
CA LYS A 292 3.75 -22.17 -11.87
C LYS A 292 4.53 -22.98 -12.89
N VAL A 293 5.71 -22.51 -13.30
CA VAL A 293 6.59 -23.24 -14.23
C VAL A 293 7.29 -24.40 -13.52
N LEU A 294 7.80 -24.20 -12.30
CA LEU A 294 8.52 -25.24 -11.56
C LEU A 294 7.60 -26.35 -11.02
N LYS A 295 6.40 -26.00 -10.54
CA LYS A 295 5.39 -26.98 -10.10
C LYS A 295 4.66 -27.67 -11.25
N SER A 296 4.82 -27.21 -12.50
CA SER A 296 4.22 -27.87 -13.68
C SER A 296 4.92 -29.17 -14.11
N LYS A 297 6.07 -29.52 -13.52
CA LYS A 297 6.73 -30.80 -13.77
C LYS A 297 6.22 -31.95 -12.90
N ASP A 298 5.61 -31.65 -11.74
CA ASP A 298 5.05 -32.66 -10.85
C ASP A 298 3.66 -32.21 -10.36
N SER A 299 2.64 -32.88 -10.89
CA SER A 299 1.23 -32.85 -10.47
C SER A 299 0.36 -31.64 -10.85
N SER A 300 -0.88 -32.00 -11.15
CA SER A 300 -1.97 -31.26 -11.78
C SER A 300 -2.76 -30.33 -10.85
N LYS A 301 -3.30 -29.23 -11.43
CA LYS A 301 -4.27 -28.23 -10.89
C LYS A 301 -3.63 -27.22 -9.92
N GLU A 302 -3.83 -25.89 -9.93
CA GLU A 302 -4.99 -25.01 -10.20
C GLU A 302 -4.48 -23.59 -10.56
N LEU A 303 -5.19 -22.83 -11.40
CA LEU A 303 -4.74 -21.55 -11.98
C LEU A 303 -5.84 -20.47 -11.88
N ASN A 304 -5.83 -19.60 -10.87
CA ASN A 304 -6.90 -18.60 -10.67
C ASN A 304 -6.60 -17.17 -11.21
N TYR A 305 -7.06 -16.95 -12.44
CA TYR A 305 -7.88 -15.86 -13.03
C TYR A 305 -7.59 -14.33 -12.97
N TYR A 306 -6.89 -13.69 -12.02
CA TYR A 306 -6.99 -12.20 -11.89
C TYR A 306 -5.86 -11.26 -12.39
N ASP A 307 -4.67 -11.72 -12.78
CA ASP A 307 -3.53 -10.79 -13.02
C ASP A 307 -3.27 -10.34 -14.47
N ILE A 308 -4.22 -10.47 -15.41
CA ILE A 308 -3.99 -10.04 -16.81
C ILE A 308 -5.19 -9.27 -17.35
N LYS A 309 -5.21 -7.95 -17.13
CA LYS A 309 -6.12 -7.06 -17.87
C LYS A 309 -5.57 -5.63 -18.04
N ALA A 310 -4.41 -5.53 -18.69
CA ALA A 310 -4.01 -4.28 -19.36
C ALA A 310 -3.16 -4.48 -20.63
N SER A 311 -2.66 -5.69 -20.91
CA SER A 311 -2.08 -6.03 -22.21
C SER A 311 -2.67 -7.32 -22.79
N THR A 312 -3.23 -7.17 -24.01
CA THR A 312 -3.44 -8.18 -25.05
C THR A 312 -4.31 -9.41 -24.72
N SER A 313 -5.64 -9.26 -24.85
CA SER A 313 -6.61 -10.37 -24.94
C SER A 313 -6.27 -11.45 -25.98
N SER A 314 -5.43 -11.12 -26.97
CA SER A 314 -4.90 -12.05 -27.97
C SER A 314 -3.85 -13.01 -27.39
N CYS A 315 -2.98 -12.53 -26.48
CA CYS A 315 -1.90 -13.33 -25.92
C CYS A 315 -2.44 -14.42 -24.97
N LYS A 316 -3.51 -14.11 -24.23
CA LYS A 316 -4.22 -15.08 -23.36
C LYS A 316 -4.88 -16.22 -24.13
N LEU A 317 -5.41 -15.95 -25.33
CA LEU A 317 -6.04 -16.98 -26.17
C LEU A 317 -5.01 -17.96 -26.73
N GLU A 318 -3.85 -17.46 -27.15
CA GLU A 318 -2.79 -18.29 -27.72
C GLU A 318 -2.14 -19.17 -26.66
N ALA A 319 -1.90 -18.64 -25.44
CA ALA A 319 -1.44 -19.44 -24.32
C ALA A 319 -2.41 -20.59 -23.97
N ILE A 320 -3.72 -20.36 -24.00
CA ILE A 320 -4.72 -21.43 -23.79
C ILE A 320 -4.66 -22.46 -24.91
N LYS A 321 -4.56 -22.02 -26.18
CA LYS A 321 -4.45 -22.96 -27.30
C LYS A 321 -3.20 -23.83 -27.18
N ASP A 322 -2.07 -23.26 -26.78
CA ASP A 322 -0.81 -24.00 -26.64
C ASP A 322 -0.86 -24.97 -25.45
N TYR A 323 -1.44 -24.56 -24.32
CA TYR A 323 -1.72 -25.46 -23.20
C TYR A 323 -2.62 -26.64 -23.62
N LEU A 324 -3.67 -26.37 -24.40
CA LEU A 324 -4.54 -27.44 -24.88
C LEU A 324 -3.79 -28.45 -25.77
N LYS A 325 -2.75 -28.02 -26.50
CA LYS A 325 -1.90 -28.94 -27.29
C LYS A 325 -0.96 -29.77 -26.43
N SER A 326 -0.58 -29.31 -25.23
CA SER A 326 0.37 -30.03 -24.36
C SER A 326 -0.29 -31.07 -23.46
N ILE A 327 -1.62 -31.13 -23.39
CA ILE A 327 -2.34 -32.12 -22.57
C ILE A 327 -2.09 -33.54 -23.12
N ASN A 328 -1.87 -34.50 -22.22
CA ASN A 328 -1.79 -35.92 -22.58
C ASN A 328 -3.18 -36.48 -22.90
N TRP A 329 -3.68 -36.16 -24.09
CA TRP A 329 -5.01 -36.50 -24.56
C TRP A 329 -5.28 -38.01 -24.68
N GLN A 330 -4.25 -38.84 -24.79
CA GLN A 330 -4.38 -40.30 -24.83
C GLN A 330 -4.95 -40.88 -23.54
N VAL A 331 -4.73 -40.21 -22.40
CA VAL A 331 -5.33 -40.59 -21.10
C VAL A 331 -6.84 -40.29 -21.08
N ILE A 332 -7.27 -39.24 -21.78
CA ILE A 332 -8.66 -38.76 -21.79
C ILE A 332 -9.51 -39.53 -22.81
N SER A 333 -8.96 -39.80 -23.99
CA SER A 333 -9.62 -40.61 -25.02
C SER A 333 -8.60 -41.36 -25.86
N LYS A 334 -8.86 -42.64 -26.08
CA LYS A 334 -8.09 -43.49 -27.01
C LYS A 334 -8.60 -43.39 -28.45
N ASN A 335 -9.85 -42.97 -28.64
CA ASN A 335 -10.47 -42.79 -29.95
C ASN A 335 -10.69 -41.29 -30.20
N TRP A 336 -10.13 -40.78 -31.30
CA TRP A 336 -10.26 -39.38 -31.72
C TRP A 336 -11.07 -39.23 -33.00
N THR A 337 -11.90 -40.22 -33.31
CA THR A 337 -12.69 -40.28 -34.54
C THR A 337 -14.09 -39.73 -34.31
N ILE A 338 -14.59 -38.91 -35.24
CA ILE A 338 -15.96 -38.39 -35.23
C ILE A 338 -16.68 -38.72 -36.54
N GLN A 339 -18.00 -38.87 -36.48
CA GLN A 339 -18.85 -38.99 -37.66
C GLN A 339 -19.35 -37.62 -38.09
N VAL A 340 -19.06 -37.23 -39.32
CA VAL A 340 -19.52 -35.97 -39.92
C VAL A 340 -20.46 -36.26 -41.08
N LYS A 341 -21.69 -35.75 -40.98
CA LYS A 341 -22.74 -35.95 -41.99
C LYS A 341 -22.23 -35.45 -43.35
N GLY A 342 -22.19 -36.34 -44.34
CA GLY A 342 -21.73 -36.05 -45.71
C GLY A 342 -20.22 -36.18 -45.95
N GLN A 343 -19.40 -36.40 -44.92
CA GLN A 343 -17.94 -36.57 -45.06
C GLN A 343 -17.42 -37.89 -44.48
N GLY A 344 -18.29 -38.68 -43.85
CA GLY A 344 -17.93 -39.95 -43.23
C GLY A 344 -17.16 -39.74 -41.92
N SER A 345 -16.28 -40.71 -41.63
CA SER A 345 -15.49 -40.78 -40.41
C SER A 345 -14.21 -39.95 -40.53
N ILE A 346 -14.01 -39.00 -39.62
CA ILE A 346 -12.81 -38.13 -39.61
C ILE A 346 -12.03 -38.37 -38.32
N THR A 347 -10.72 -38.61 -38.44
CA THR A 347 -9.79 -38.71 -37.31
C THR A 347 -9.25 -37.34 -36.93
N LEU A 348 -9.47 -36.92 -35.69
CA LEU A 348 -9.02 -35.65 -35.15
C LEU A 348 -7.63 -35.77 -34.53
N ASN A 349 -6.90 -34.65 -34.48
CA ASN A 349 -5.63 -34.57 -33.78
C ASN A 349 -5.74 -33.60 -32.60
N PRO A 350 -5.77 -34.08 -31.35
CA PRO A 350 -5.97 -33.21 -30.18
C PRO A 350 -4.74 -32.37 -29.82
N TYR A 351 -3.57 -32.69 -30.40
CA TYR A 351 -2.33 -31.92 -30.26
C TYR A 351 -2.22 -30.78 -31.28
N LYS A 352 -3.24 -30.61 -32.14
CA LYS A 352 -3.36 -29.47 -33.08
C LYS A 352 -4.46 -28.52 -32.65
N SER A 353 -4.39 -27.28 -33.14
CA SER A 353 -5.40 -26.25 -32.85
C SER A 353 -6.81 -26.71 -33.27
N CYS A 354 -7.80 -26.37 -32.44
CA CYS A 354 -9.21 -26.55 -32.75
C CYS A 354 -9.61 -25.61 -33.89
N SER A 355 -10.22 -26.14 -34.95
CA SER A 355 -10.68 -25.35 -36.11
C SER A 355 -11.82 -26.05 -36.86
N ASN A 356 -12.22 -25.53 -38.02
CA ASN A 356 -13.17 -26.26 -38.88
C ASN A 356 -12.54 -27.50 -39.53
N GLN A 357 -11.22 -27.49 -39.77
CA GLN A 357 -10.47 -28.61 -40.36
C GLN A 357 -10.08 -29.66 -39.30
N ASN A 358 -9.97 -29.26 -38.03
CA ASN A 358 -9.77 -30.14 -36.89
C ASN A 358 -10.82 -29.84 -35.81
N PRO A 359 -12.08 -30.23 -36.02
CA PRO A 359 -13.22 -29.80 -35.20
C PRO A 359 -13.31 -30.54 -33.87
N LEU A 360 -12.31 -30.33 -33.00
CA LEU A 360 -12.21 -30.93 -31.67
C LEU A 360 -13.45 -30.65 -30.79
N TYR A 361 -14.12 -29.51 -30.98
CA TYR A 361 -15.38 -29.18 -30.31
C TYR A 361 -16.54 -30.14 -30.64
N LYS A 362 -16.42 -30.96 -31.70
CA LYS A 362 -17.38 -32.03 -32.03
C LYS A 362 -17.03 -33.37 -31.40
N HIS A 363 -15.93 -33.46 -30.64
CA HIS A 363 -15.54 -34.66 -29.93
C HIS A 363 -16.00 -34.58 -28.48
N LYS A 364 -16.85 -35.52 -28.04
CA LYS A 364 -17.50 -35.48 -26.72
C LYS A 364 -16.50 -35.29 -25.59
N LYS A 365 -15.47 -36.13 -25.51
CA LYS A 365 -14.50 -36.11 -24.41
C LYS A 365 -13.64 -34.84 -24.38
N TRP A 366 -13.35 -34.26 -25.54
CA TRP A 366 -12.59 -33.02 -25.60
C TRP A 366 -13.42 -31.85 -25.08
N LEU A 367 -14.65 -31.71 -25.57
CA LEU A 367 -15.54 -30.63 -25.16
C LEU A 367 -15.94 -30.75 -23.69
N GLU A 368 -16.26 -31.97 -23.24
CA GLU A 368 -16.59 -32.27 -21.83
C GLU A 368 -15.44 -31.87 -20.90
N TRP A 369 -14.22 -32.32 -21.20
CA TRP A 369 -13.05 -32.01 -20.38
C TRP A 369 -12.78 -30.51 -20.31
N ILE A 370 -12.72 -29.82 -21.45
CA ILE A 370 -12.40 -28.38 -21.49
C ILE A 370 -13.49 -27.55 -20.84
N TYR A 371 -14.76 -27.92 -21.05
CA TYR A 371 -15.88 -27.17 -20.51
C TYR A 371 -16.00 -27.35 -18.99
N LEU A 372 -15.84 -28.58 -18.49
CA LEU A 372 -15.99 -28.89 -17.06
C LEU A 372 -14.72 -28.66 -16.24
N ASN A 373 -13.56 -28.52 -16.87
CA ASN A 373 -12.33 -28.17 -16.16
C ASN A 373 -12.51 -26.82 -15.43
N GLU A 374 -12.44 -26.85 -14.10
CA GLU A 374 -12.62 -25.71 -13.22
C GLU A 374 -11.43 -24.74 -13.33
N ASP A 375 -10.22 -25.26 -13.49
CA ASP A 375 -8.97 -24.48 -13.64
C ASP A 375 -9.00 -23.58 -14.88
N LEU A 376 -9.57 -24.08 -15.98
CA LEU A 376 -9.67 -23.33 -17.23
C LEU A 376 -10.83 -22.32 -17.21
N ASN A 377 -11.88 -22.62 -16.44
CA ASN A 377 -13.12 -21.84 -16.32
C ASN A 377 -13.63 -21.22 -17.65
N LEU A 378 -13.65 -22.02 -18.73
CA LEU A 378 -13.97 -21.52 -20.06
C LEU A 378 -15.48 -21.48 -20.29
N SER A 379 -15.96 -20.34 -20.77
CA SER A 379 -17.35 -20.18 -21.25
C SER A 379 -17.49 -20.66 -22.71
N ASP A 380 -18.74 -20.92 -23.14
CA ASP A 380 -19.06 -21.21 -24.56
C ASP A 380 -18.43 -20.17 -25.51
N ARG A 381 -18.46 -18.88 -25.12
CA ARG A 381 -17.87 -17.78 -25.90
C ARG A 381 -16.35 -17.86 -25.99
N THR A 382 -15.68 -18.29 -24.92
CA THR A 382 -14.22 -18.41 -24.91
C THR A 382 -13.78 -19.59 -25.79
N ILE A 383 -14.45 -20.74 -25.66
CA ILE A 383 -14.18 -21.93 -26.49
C ILE A 383 -14.40 -21.63 -27.97
N THR A 384 -15.43 -20.83 -28.28
CA THR A 384 -15.70 -20.35 -29.65
C THR A 384 -14.51 -19.61 -30.24
N LYS A 385 -13.89 -18.71 -29.48
CA LYS A 385 -12.69 -17.96 -29.90
C LYS A 385 -11.48 -18.88 -30.05
N ILE A 386 -11.29 -19.82 -29.13
CA ILE A 386 -10.20 -20.82 -29.17
C ILE A 386 -10.29 -21.64 -30.48
N CYS A 387 -11.51 -22.05 -30.86
CA CYS A 387 -11.75 -22.84 -32.05
C CYS A 387 -11.88 -22.02 -33.36
N GLY A 388 -11.66 -20.71 -33.32
CA GLY A 388 -11.78 -19.85 -34.50
C GLY A 388 -13.19 -19.81 -35.11
N LEU A 389 -14.23 -20.05 -34.32
CA LEU A 389 -15.61 -20.07 -34.78
C LEU A 389 -16.22 -18.67 -34.73
N LYS A 390 -17.12 -18.36 -35.67
CA LYS A 390 -17.82 -17.07 -35.71
C LYS A 390 -18.91 -16.93 -34.64
N ASN A 391 -19.50 -18.03 -34.18
CA ASN A 391 -20.68 -18.01 -33.30
C ASN A 391 -20.63 -19.09 -32.21
N HIS A 392 -20.93 -18.69 -30.97
CA HIS A 392 -20.98 -19.56 -29.81
C HIS A 392 -22.14 -20.55 -29.79
N LYS A 393 -23.15 -20.36 -30.65
CA LYS A 393 -24.23 -21.32 -30.87
C LYS A 393 -23.70 -22.72 -31.25
N SER A 394 -22.59 -22.80 -31.97
CA SER A 394 -21.98 -24.09 -32.36
C SER A 394 -21.47 -24.87 -31.14
N ILE A 395 -20.78 -24.20 -30.21
CA ILE A 395 -20.31 -24.85 -28.97
C ILE A 395 -21.49 -25.28 -28.12
N ARG A 396 -22.48 -24.38 -27.93
CA ARG A 396 -23.70 -24.69 -27.19
C ARG A 396 -24.47 -25.88 -27.77
N TYR A 397 -24.59 -25.96 -29.10
CA TYR A 397 -25.25 -27.07 -29.79
C TYR A 397 -24.58 -28.42 -29.47
N TRP A 398 -23.25 -28.50 -29.63
CA TRP A 398 -22.53 -29.75 -29.36
C TRP A 398 -22.51 -30.10 -27.88
N ARG A 399 -22.42 -29.11 -27.00
CA ARG A 399 -22.53 -29.29 -25.54
C ARG A 399 -23.87 -29.91 -25.16
N ASN A 400 -24.97 -29.36 -25.70
CA ASN A 400 -26.31 -29.89 -25.51
C ASN A 400 -26.46 -31.29 -26.10
N LYS A 401 -25.97 -31.51 -27.32
CA LYS A 401 -26.01 -32.83 -27.99
C LYS A 401 -25.29 -33.92 -27.19
N PHE A 402 -24.26 -33.56 -26.44
CA PHE A 402 -23.51 -34.48 -25.57
C PHE A 402 -24.02 -34.56 -24.13
N ASN A 403 -25.10 -33.86 -23.79
CA ASN A 403 -25.65 -33.75 -22.43
C ASN A 403 -24.62 -33.26 -21.39
N ILE A 404 -23.73 -32.32 -21.77
CA ILE A 404 -22.76 -31.73 -20.84
C ILE A 404 -23.47 -30.61 -20.03
N GLN A 405 -23.55 -30.79 -18.72
CA GLN A 405 -24.25 -29.88 -17.81
C GLN A 405 -23.69 -28.45 -17.87
N THR A 406 -24.58 -27.46 -17.90
CA THR A 406 -24.17 -26.05 -17.89
C THR A 406 -23.62 -25.69 -16.51
N LYS A 407 -22.46 -25.01 -16.45
CA LYS A 407 -21.93 -24.47 -15.19
C LYS A 407 -22.95 -23.50 -14.56
N GLU A 408 -23.13 -23.54 -13.25
CA GLU A 408 -23.84 -22.45 -12.56
C GLU A 408 -23.03 -21.18 -12.75
N GLU A 409 -23.63 -20.11 -13.31
CA GLU A 409 -22.92 -18.83 -13.46
C GLU A 409 -22.75 -18.19 -12.08
N SER A 410 -21.73 -18.58 -11.33
CA SER A 410 -21.19 -17.79 -10.22
C SER A 410 -20.18 -16.83 -10.84
N GLY A 411 -20.50 -15.54 -10.85
CA GLY A 411 -19.64 -14.59 -11.51
C GLY A 411 -20.00 -13.16 -11.22
N PHE A 412 -19.06 -12.29 -11.53
CA PHE A 412 -19.28 -10.86 -11.59
C PHE A 412 -18.87 -10.35 -12.97
N TYR A 413 -19.37 -9.19 -13.33
CA TYR A 413 -18.90 -8.47 -14.50
C TYR A 413 -18.69 -7.00 -14.16
N PHE A 414 -17.81 -6.36 -14.92
CA PHE A 414 -17.66 -4.92 -14.87
C PHE A 414 -18.71 -4.30 -15.79
N ASN A 415 -19.58 -3.47 -15.24
CA ASN A 415 -20.51 -2.73 -16.07
C ASN A 415 -19.80 -1.55 -16.77
N PRO A 416 -20.40 -0.97 -17.82
CA PRO A 416 -19.82 0.16 -18.55
C PRO A 416 -19.50 1.36 -17.67
N ASP A 417 -20.23 1.52 -16.57
CA ASP A 417 -20.03 2.60 -15.60
C ASP A 417 -18.81 2.38 -14.70
N GLY A 418 -18.19 1.20 -14.73
CA GLY A 418 -16.97 0.87 -13.99
C GLY A 418 -17.21 0.22 -12.62
N TYR A 419 -18.46 -0.09 -12.27
CA TYR A 419 -18.81 -0.87 -11.08
C TYR A 419 -18.71 -2.38 -11.34
N ILE A 420 -18.66 -3.15 -10.25
CA ILE A 420 -18.70 -4.60 -10.26
C ILE A 420 -20.13 -5.03 -9.98
N ASP A 421 -20.77 -5.71 -10.92
CA ASP A 421 -22.09 -6.32 -10.78
C ASP A 421 -21.93 -7.83 -10.52
N LEU A 422 -22.54 -8.32 -9.45
CA LEU A 422 -22.55 -9.71 -9.01
C LEU A 422 -23.82 -10.41 -9.49
N TYR A 423 -23.70 -11.63 -10.01
CA TYR A 423 -24.83 -12.53 -10.15
C TYR A 423 -25.11 -13.20 -8.81
N MET A 424 -26.26 -12.86 -8.22
CA MET A 424 -26.59 -13.35 -6.88
C MET A 424 -26.99 -14.83 -6.93
N PRO A 425 -26.65 -15.60 -5.88
CA PRO A 425 -27.07 -17.00 -5.78
C PRO A 425 -28.60 -17.10 -5.73
N LYS A 426 -29.15 -18.27 -6.07
CA LYS A 426 -30.61 -18.50 -5.99
C LYS A 426 -31.19 -18.33 -4.57
N THR A 427 -30.32 -18.41 -3.56
CA THR A 427 -30.65 -18.17 -2.15
C THR A 427 -30.79 -16.69 -1.80
N TYR A 428 -30.34 -15.77 -2.64
CA TYR A 428 -30.54 -14.33 -2.44
C TYR A 428 -31.97 -13.95 -2.83
N LYS A 429 -32.81 -13.68 -1.81
CA LYS A 429 -34.25 -13.45 -1.95
C LYS A 429 -34.63 -12.03 -1.55
N HIS A 430 -34.05 -11.03 -2.22
CA HIS A 430 -34.39 -9.63 -1.95
C HIS A 430 -35.89 -9.38 -2.21
N PRO A 431 -36.67 -8.95 -1.18
CA PRO A 431 -38.14 -8.87 -1.27
C PRO A 431 -38.65 -7.99 -2.41
N GLU A 432 -37.94 -6.91 -2.72
CA GLU A 432 -38.35 -5.95 -3.76
C GLU A 432 -37.80 -6.21 -5.18
N LEU A 433 -36.82 -7.12 -5.36
CA LEU A 433 -36.07 -7.22 -6.62
C LEU A 433 -36.49 -8.36 -7.57
N ASN A 434 -37.45 -9.21 -7.21
CA ASN A 434 -37.89 -10.27 -8.14
C ASN A 434 -39.22 -10.96 -7.79
N PRO A 435 -40.39 -10.31 -7.97
CA PRO A 435 -41.67 -10.94 -7.68
C PRO A 435 -42.07 -12.09 -8.65
N PHE A 436 -41.39 -12.25 -9.81
CA PHE A 436 -41.85 -13.14 -10.90
C PHE A 436 -40.86 -14.26 -11.31
N GLY A 437 -39.84 -14.53 -10.51
CA GLY A 437 -39.14 -15.83 -10.46
C GLY A 437 -38.35 -16.33 -11.68
N LYS A 438 -38.17 -15.53 -12.76
CA LYS A 438 -37.57 -16.06 -14.02
C LYS A 438 -36.18 -15.55 -14.40
N LYS A 439 -35.60 -14.57 -13.70
CA LYS A 439 -34.23 -14.10 -13.95
C LYS A 439 -33.41 -14.08 -12.66
N ARG A 440 -32.14 -14.52 -12.72
CA ARG A 440 -31.19 -14.37 -11.61
C ARG A 440 -31.03 -12.88 -11.28
N ILE A 441 -31.06 -12.55 -10.00
CA ILE A 441 -30.89 -11.18 -9.51
C ILE A 441 -29.44 -10.76 -9.70
N GLN A 442 -29.23 -9.54 -10.20
CA GLN A 442 -27.91 -8.90 -10.25
C GLN A 442 -27.88 -7.80 -9.19
N ARG A 443 -26.77 -7.68 -8.46
CA ARG A 443 -26.55 -6.61 -7.48
C ARG A 443 -25.13 -6.07 -7.61
N ARG A 444 -24.98 -4.76 -7.43
CA ARG A 444 -23.65 -4.12 -7.38
C ARG A 444 -22.90 -4.59 -6.13
N GLU A 445 -21.62 -4.90 -6.28
CA GLU A 445 -20.78 -5.43 -5.20
C GLU A 445 -20.75 -4.51 -3.97
N HIS A 446 -20.67 -3.18 -4.16
CA HIS A 446 -20.68 -2.25 -3.04
C HIS A 446 -21.98 -2.28 -2.23
N ILE A 447 -23.13 -2.59 -2.87
CA ILE A 447 -24.41 -2.73 -2.18
C ILE A 447 -24.34 -3.98 -1.31
N VAL A 448 -23.92 -5.11 -1.89
CA VAL A 448 -23.81 -6.38 -1.17
C VAL A 448 -22.82 -6.30 0.00
N LYS A 449 -21.72 -5.56 -0.14
CA LYS A 449 -20.78 -5.33 0.97
C LYS A 449 -21.39 -4.50 2.09
N MET A 450 -22.15 -3.46 1.77
CA MET A 450 -22.86 -2.67 2.77
C MET A 450 -23.95 -3.50 3.47
N GLU A 451 -24.72 -4.30 2.73
CA GLU A 451 -25.69 -5.26 3.30
C GLU A 451 -25.02 -6.20 4.31
N ASN A 452 -23.93 -6.86 3.91
CA ASN A 452 -23.19 -7.76 4.78
C ASN A 452 -22.61 -7.07 6.02
N HIS A 453 -22.10 -5.84 5.87
CA HIS A 453 -21.57 -5.09 6.99
C HIS A 453 -22.65 -4.74 8.01
N LEU A 454 -23.79 -4.23 7.55
CA LEU A 454 -24.92 -3.89 8.43
C LEU A 454 -25.43 -5.14 9.16
N MET A 455 -25.56 -6.26 8.45
CA MET A 455 -25.94 -7.56 9.02
C MET A 455 -24.99 -8.04 10.15
N ILE A 456 -23.68 -7.81 10.01
CA ILE A 456 -22.68 -8.26 11.00
C ILE A 456 -22.57 -7.28 12.18
N SER A 457 -22.75 -5.99 11.92
CA SER A 457 -22.50 -4.93 12.90
C SER A 457 -23.71 -4.56 13.75
N SER A 458 -24.91 -5.02 13.39
CA SER A 458 -26.17 -4.66 14.06
C SER A 458 -26.86 -5.89 14.65
N THR A 459 -27.60 -5.70 15.74
CA THR A 459 -28.49 -6.72 16.30
C THR A 459 -29.74 -6.91 15.42
N SER A 460 -30.41 -8.07 15.51
CA SER A 460 -31.65 -8.30 14.76
C SER A 460 -32.69 -7.20 15.00
N ARG A 461 -32.82 -6.71 16.24
CA ARG A 461 -33.74 -5.63 16.60
C ARG A 461 -33.37 -4.29 15.95
N GLU A 462 -32.08 -3.99 15.81
CA GLU A 462 -31.61 -2.77 15.14
C GLU A 462 -31.83 -2.84 13.63
N LEU A 463 -31.66 -4.02 13.04
CA LEU A 463 -31.91 -4.26 11.61
C LEU A 463 -33.40 -4.12 11.26
N ASP A 464 -34.29 -4.66 12.08
CA ASP A 464 -35.76 -4.52 11.95
C ASP A 464 -36.20 -3.05 11.92
N LEU A 465 -35.54 -2.21 12.72
CA LEU A 465 -35.86 -0.78 12.85
C LEU A 465 -35.09 0.09 11.85
N HIS A 466 -34.17 -0.48 11.06
CA HIS A 466 -33.29 0.30 10.21
C HIS A 466 -34.04 0.83 8.99
N PRO A 467 -34.11 2.17 8.79
CA PRO A 467 -34.99 2.78 7.79
C PRO A 467 -34.63 2.39 6.33
N TYR A 468 -33.38 2.00 6.10
CA TYR A 468 -32.84 1.68 4.77
C TYR A 468 -32.85 0.19 4.42
N LEU A 469 -33.26 -0.67 5.36
CA LEU A 469 -33.21 -2.12 5.18
C LEU A 469 -34.61 -2.75 5.11
N ILE A 470 -34.70 -3.87 4.41
CA ILE A 470 -35.88 -4.72 4.33
C ILE A 470 -35.48 -6.17 4.60
N GLY A 471 -36.15 -6.80 5.57
CA GLY A 471 -35.95 -8.20 5.92
C GLY A 471 -36.70 -9.16 4.98
N ASP A 472 -36.21 -10.38 4.83
CA ASP A 472 -36.99 -11.51 4.30
C ASP A 472 -37.47 -12.45 5.43
N ASP A 473 -38.30 -13.42 5.04
CA ASP A 473 -38.85 -14.44 5.94
C ASP A 473 -37.77 -15.35 6.59
N ASN A 474 -36.51 -15.29 6.11
CA ASN A 474 -35.39 -16.08 6.64
C ASN A 474 -34.50 -15.26 7.58
N GLY A 475 -34.89 -14.03 7.94
CA GLY A 475 -34.13 -13.15 8.82
C GLY A 475 -32.91 -12.49 8.16
N MET A 476 -32.87 -12.45 6.81
CA MET A 476 -31.84 -11.73 6.05
C MET A 476 -32.32 -10.33 5.72
N TYR A 477 -31.46 -9.32 5.86
CA TYR A 477 -31.79 -7.93 5.54
C TYR A 477 -31.05 -7.45 4.30
N TYR A 478 -31.77 -6.65 3.50
CA TYR A 478 -31.30 -6.13 2.22
C TYR A 478 -31.52 -4.62 2.15
N ILE A 479 -30.71 -3.91 1.36
CA ILE A 479 -30.87 -2.47 1.14
C ILE A 479 -32.03 -2.22 0.17
N LYS A 480 -33.04 -1.44 0.60
CA LYS A 480 -34.25 -1.14 -0.18
C LYS A 480 -33.96 -0.61 -1.59
N THR A 481 -34.84 -0.91 -2.55
CA THR A 481 -34.82 -0.40 -3.92
C THR A 481 -35.18 1.09 -3.93
N GLY A 482 -34.17 1.95 -3.79
CA GLY A 482 -34.33 3.40 -3.71
C GLY A 482 -33.20 4.04 -2.92
N CYS A 483 -32.62 3.30 -1.98
CA CYS A 483 -31.43 3.72 -1.26
C CYS A 483 -30.18 3.63 -2.15
N ILE A 484 -29.20 4.50 -1.88
CA ILE A 484 -27.98 4.62 -2.68
C ILE A 484 -26.76 4.36 -1.82
N VAL A 485 -25.93 3.42 -2.25
CA VAL A 485 -24.58 3.25 -1.71
C VAL A 485 -23.60 4.02 -2.60
N HIS A 486 -22.89 4.98 -2.02
CA HIS A 486 -21.97 5.88 -2.71
C HIS A 486 -20.53 5.70 -2.25
N HIS A 487 -19.58 5.89 -3.17
CA HIS A 487 -18.16 5.95 -2.87
C HIS A 487 -17.75 7.35 -2.49
N ILE A 488 -17.45 7.60 -1.21
CA ILE A 488 -17.06 8.91 -0.69
C ILE A 488 -15.83 9.46 -1.42
N ASN A 489 -14.91 8.58 -1.82
CA ASN A 489 -13.70 8.93 -2.54
C ASN A 489 -13.86 8.95 -4.09
N TYR A 490 -15.08 8.79 -4.59
CA TYR A 490 -15.44 8.74 -6.02
C TYR A 490 -14.73 7.65 -6.85
N ARG A 491 -14.07 6.69 -6.19
CA ARG A 491 -13.45 5.55 -6.86
C ARG A 491 -14.44 4.39 -6.87
N LYS A 492 -15.13 4.19 -8.00
CA LYS A 492 -16.17 3.16 -8.20
C LYS A 492 -15.74 1.70 -7.91
N ARG A 493 -14.44 1.45 -7.80
CA ARG A 493 -13.84 0.14 -7.52
C ARG A 493 -13.38 -0.02 -6.06
N ASP A 494 -13.40 1.06 -5.30
CA ASP A 494 -12.93 1.09 -3.92
C ASP A 494 -14.08 0.72 -2.98
N ASN A 495 -14.42 -0.56 -2.96
CA ASN A 495 -15.53 -1.09 -2.17
C ASN A 495 -15.10 -1.42 -0.72
N TYR A 496 -14.16 -0.68 -0.12
CA TYR A 496 -13.89 -0.76 1.31
C TYR A 496 -15.03 -0.09 2.08
N ILE A 497 -15.47 -0.70 3.18
CA ILE A 497 -16.66 -0.21 3.90
C ILE A 497 -16.52 1.24 4.36
N ASP A 498 -15.32 1.64 4.81
CA ASP A 498 -14.99 3.01 5.23
C ASP A 498 -15.13 4.05 4.11
N ASN A 499 -15.14 3.60 2.84
CA ASN A 499 -15.30 4.46 1.67
C ASN A 499 -16.74 4.43 1.13
N LEU A 500 -17.64 3.67 1.75
CA LEU A 500 -19.03 3.55 1.33
C LEU A 500 -19.94 4.34 2.27
N TRP A 501 -20.91 5.03 1.69
CA TRP A 501 -21.96 5.72 2.44
C TRP A 501 -23.33 5.34 1.91
N LEU A 502 -24.30 5.16 2.79
CA LEU A 502 -25.67 4.79 2.45
C LEU A 502 -26.59 6.02 2.57
N TYR A 503 -27.28 6.36 1.50
CA TYR A 503 -28.30 7.42 1.44
C TYR A 503 -29.69 6.79 1.29
N ALA A 504 -30.70 7.40 1.89
CA ALA A 504 -32.08 6.90 1.83
C ALA A 504 -32.68 7.01 0.43
N SER A 505 -32.26 8.02 -0.35
CA SER A 505 -32.79 8.27 -1.70
C SER A 505 -31.80 8.98 -2.63
N ASN A 506 -32.11 8.98 -3.93
CA ASN A 506 -31.40 9.81 -4.90
C ASN A 506 -31.52 11.31 -4.62
N SER A 507 -32.63 11.76 -4.02
CA SER A 507 -32.79 13.16 -3.64
C SER A 507 -31.79 13.55 -2.55
N GLU A 508 -31.64 12.71 -1.53
CA GLU A 508 -30.69 12.94 -0.45
C GLU A 508 -29.24 12.88 -0.94
N HIS A 509 -28.93 11.88 -1.77
CA HIS A 509 -27.61 11.73 -2.41
C HIS A 509 -27.22 12.95 -3.25
N ASN A 510 -28.17 13.59 -3.93
CA ASN A 510 -27.91 14.79 -4.72
C ASN A 510 -27.82 16.07 -3.86
N ASN A 511 -28.52 16.13 -2.73
CA ASN A 511 -28.50 17.28 -1.81
C ASN A 511 -27.23 17.35 -0.94
N THR A 512 -26.49 16.25 -0.78
CA THR A 512 -25.20 16.18 -0.07
C THR A 512 -23.99 16.35 -0.98
N ASN A 513 -24.20 16.75 -2.24
CA ASN A 513 -23.12 16.94 -3.20
C ASN A 513 -22.17 18.05 -2.71
N ILE A 514 -20.87 17.76 -2.63
CA ILE A 514 -19.85 18.72 -2.21
C ILE A 514 -19.72 19.89 -3.20
N ASN A 515 -20.21 19.72 -4.42
CA ASN A 515 -20.14 20.72 -5.49
C ASN A 515 -20.86 22.04 -5.16
N PRO A 516 -22.10 22.05 -4.66
CA PRO A 516 -22.72 23.25 -4.09
C PRO A 516 -21.86 23.96 -3.04
N CYS A 517 -21.25 23.21 -2.12
CA CYS A 517 -20.39 23.75 -1.08
C CYS A 517 -19.10 24.36 -1.68
N LEU A 518 -18.42 23.65 -2.56
CA LEU A 518 -17.23 24.15 -3.28
C LEU A 518 -17.57 25.36 -4.16
N SER A 519 -18.72 25.35 -4.85
CA SER A 519 -19.21 26.48 -5.63
C SER A 519 -19.49 27.69 -4.76
N GLY A 520 -20.10 27.50 -3.59
CA GLY A 520 -20.29 28.55 -2.58
C GLY A 520 -18.97 29.15 -2.11
N LEU A 521 -18.01 28.30 -1.72
CA LEU A 521 -16.69 28.73 -1.26
C LEU A 521 -15.88 29.44 -2.37
N ILE A 522 -16.04 29.05 -3.63
CA ILE A 522 -15.44 29.75 -4.78
C ILE A 522 -16.10 31.14 -4.97
N LYS A 523 -17.44 31.21 -4.95
CA LYS A 523 -18.18 32.49 -5.09
C LYS A 523 -17.84 33.49 -3.97
N LEU A 524 -17.55 32.99 -2.77
CA LEU A 524 -17.15 33.79 -1.61
C LEU A 524 -15.67 34.17 -1.59
N GLY A 525 -14.91 33.80 -2.64
CA GLY A 525 -13.47 34.08 -2.73
C GLY A 525 -12.63 33.35 -1.68
N GLN A 526 -13.17 32.32 -1.04
CA GLN A 526 -12.51 31.52 -0.01
C GLN A 526 -11.62 30.43 -0.62
N ILE A 527 -12.02 29.93 -1.80
CA ILE A 527 -11.23 29.05 -2.65
C ILE A 527 -10.97 29.78 -3.96
N LEU A 528 -9.70 29.87 -4.36
CA LEU A 528 -9.27 30.51 -5.60
C LEU A 528 -8.66 29.47 -6.53
N PHE A 529 -8.93 29.56 -7.84
CA PHE A 529 -8.23 28.75 -8.82
C PHE A 529 -6.98 29.46 -9.30
N SER A 530 -5.81 28.88 -9.02
CA SER A 530 -4.53 29.44 -9.45
C SER A 530 -4.14 28.86 -10.81
N GLN A 531 -4.20 29.70 -11.84
CA GLN A 531 -3.89 29.30 -13.22
C GLN A 531 -2.41 28.90 -13.40
N SER A 532 -1.49 29.44 -12.61
CA SER A 532 -0.04 29.19 -12.73
C SER A 532 0.37 27.77 -12.33
N ASN A 533 -0.44 27.09 -11.52
CA ASN A 533 -0.16 25.75 -11.00
C ASN A 533 -1.36 24.79 -11.15
N ASN A 534 -2.39 25.22 -11.88
CA ASN A 534 -3.60 24.48 -12.23
C ASN A 534 -4.28 23.80 -11.03
N LYS A 535 -4.31 24.49 -9.89
CA LYS A 535 -4.82 23.98 -8.61
C LYS A 535 -5.72 25.00 -7.92
N TYR A 536 -6.69 24.50 -7.18
CA TYR A 536 -7.44 25.30 -6.20
C TYR A 536 -6.57 25.52 -4.96
N ILE A 537 -6.50 26.78 -4.51
CA ILE A 537 -5.80 27.20 -3.31
C ILE A 537 -6.80 27.84 -2.34
N LEU A 538 -6.62 27.60 -1.04
CA LEU A 538 -7.35 28.33 -0.02
C LEU A 538 -6.82 29.76 0.03
N ASN A 539 -7.73 30.72 0.13
CA ASN A 539 -7.35 32.10 0.36
C ASN A 539 -6.55 32.20 1.68
N SER A 540 -5.49 33.00 1.72
CA SER A 540 -4.66 33.18 2.93
C SER A 540 -5.45 33.78 4.10
N ASN A 541 -6.58 34.42 3.80
CA ASN A 541 -7.52 34.96 4.79
C ASN A 541 -8.72 34.03 5.04
N PHE A 542 -8.61 32.74 4.68
CA PHE A 542 -9.66 31.76 4.96
C PHE A 542 -9.91 31.68 6.47
N ASP A 543 -11.05 32.21 6.90
CA ASP A 543 -11.52 32.10 8.26
C ASP A 543 -12.96 31.59 8.25
N TYR A 544 -13.13 30.31 8.58
CA TYR A 544 -14.44 29.67 8.65
C TYR A 544 -15.37 30.33 9.69
N ARG A 545 -14.83 31.14 10.60
CA ARG A 545 -15.59 31.86 11.64
C ARG A 545 -16.17 33.18 11.17
N ASN A 546 -15.69 33.74 10.06
CA ASN A 546 -16.19 34.98 9.46
C ASN A 546 -17.30 34.73 8.42
N LEU A 547 -17.78 33.49 8.31
CA LEU A 547 -18.85 33.08 7.39
C LEU A 547 -20.23 33.43 7.99
N GLU A 548 -20.46 34.71 8.27
CA GLU A 548 -21.68 35.27 8.90
C GLU A 548 -22.84 35.51 7.91
N SER A 549 -22.98 34.67 6.89
CA SER A 549 -24.07 34.82 5.90
C SER A 549 -25.06 33.65 6.04
N GLU A 550 -26.34 33.97 6.27
CA GLU A 550 -27.46 33.00 6.21
C GLU A 550 -27.44 32.15 4.93
N GLN A 551 -26.91 32.68 3.83
CA GLN A 551 -26.75 31.94 2.57
C GLN A 551 -25.74 30.78 2.68
N ILE A 552 -24.76 30.86 3.56
CA ILE A 552 -23.76 29.81 3.80
C ILE A 552 -24.30 28.73 4.73
N LYS A 553 -25.10 29.13 5.74
CA LYS A 553 -25.81 28.17 6.59
C LYS A 553 -26.78 27.31 5.79
N GLU A 554 -27.43 27.87 4.76
CA GLU A 554 -28.24 27.07 3.82
C GLU A 554 -27.40 26.12 2.94
N ILE A 555 -26.20 26.52 2.53
CA ILE A 555 -25.30 25.70 1.70
C ILE A 555 -24.62 24.56 2.50
N ILE A 556 -24.33 24.78 3.79
CA ILE A 556 -23.64 23.82 4.68
C ILE A 556 -24.63 22.93 5.46
N LYS A 557 -25.92 23.28 5.51
CA LYS A 557 -26.98 22.56 6.24
C LYS A 557 -27.08 21.03 6.00
N PRO A 558 -26.66 20.42 4.88
CA PRO A 558 -26.75 18.97 4.75
C PRO A 558 -25.64 18.20 5.50
N VAL A 559 -24.68 18.87 6.14
CA VAL A 559 -23.51 18.21 6.78
C VAL A 559 -23.62 18.17 8.31
N GLU A 560 -24.81 18.41 8.87
CA GLU A 560 -25.07 18.08 10.28
C GLU A 560 -25.17 16.55 10.42
N PHE A 561 -24.09 15.98 10.96
CA PHE A 561 -23.98 14.59 11.37
C PHE A 561 -25.17 14.19 12.25
N PHE A 562 -25.94 13.22 11.79
CA PHE A 562 -26.79 12.37 12.62
C PHE A 562 -26.14 11.00 12.76
#